data_AF-A0A645DJL9-F1
#
_entry.id   AF-A0A645DJL9-F1
#
_cell.length_a   1.000
_cell.length_b   1.000
_cell.length_c   1.000
_cell.angle_alpha   90.00
_cell.angle_beta   90.00
_cell.angle_gamma   90.00
#
_symmetry.space_group_name_H-M   'P 1'
#
loop_
_entity.id
_entity.type
_entity.pdbx_description
1 polymer ?
#
loop_
_entity_poly.entity_id
_entity_poly.type
_entity_poly.pdbx_seq_one_letter_code
_entity_poly.pdbx_strand_id
1 'polypeptide(L)'
;MLEFHSEQLRDTEDLERADARKDVLFYHFALDLALDHFLLVLFALNRVYFPSRKRSLDDLSTFQQKPVRCEERLLHILHLGALAVTLGDSFHEWTVLVQELYGFL
;
A
#
# COMPACT_ATOMS: atom_id res chain seq x y z
N MET A 1 -16.75 2.70 -4.53
CA MET A 1 -15.76 1.74 -3.98
C MET A 1 -14.38 2.06 -4.55
N LEU A 2 -14.15 1.88 -5.85
CA LEU A 2 -12.85 2.16 -6.48
C LEU A 2 -12.40 3.63 -6.31
N GLU A 3 -13.25 4.58 -6.68
CA GLU A 3 -12.96 6.02 -6.59
C GLU A 3 -12.67 6.47 -5.15
N PHE A 4 -13.53 6.10 -4.20
CA PHE A 4 -13.32 6.38 -2.79
C PHE A 4 -11.96 5.86 -2.26
N HIS A 5 -11.63 4.57 -2.48
CA HIS A 5 -10.37 4.02 -2.01
C HIS A 5 -9.16 4.60 -2.76
N SER A 6 -9.33 4.95 -4.03
CA SER A 6 -8.34 5.67 -4.84
C SER A 6 -8.07 7.07 -4.29
N GLU A 7 -9.08 7.79 -3.79
CA GLU A 7 -8.90 9.09 -3.11
C GLU A 7 -8.19 8.95 -1.77
N GLN A 8 -8.57 7.94 -0.96
CA GLN A 8 -7.91 7.70 0.33
C GLN A 8 -6.41 7.39 0.18
N LEU A 9 -5.98 6.76 -0.93
CA LEU A 9 -4.56 6.53 -1.20
C LEU A 9 -3.75 7.81 -1.48
N ARG A 10 -4.41 8.92 -1.81
CA ARG A 10 -3.74 10.23 -1.97
C ARG A 10 -3.49 10.91 -0.65
N ASP A 11 -4.26 10.56 0.38
CA ASP A 11 -4.08 11.08 1.73
C ASP A 11 -2.87 10.39 2.36
N THR A 12 -1.76 11.12 2.42
CA THR A 12 -0.47 10.64 2.92
C THR A 12 -0.05 11.35 4.21
N GLU A 13 -0.90 12.23 4.76
CA GLU A 13 -0.54 13.13 5.86
C GLU A 13 -0.01 12.35 7.08
N ASP A 14 -0.68 11.27 7.46
CA ASP A 14 -0.31 10.48 8.63
C ASP A 14 1.02 9.74 8.45
N LEU A 15 1.32 9.23 7.24
CA LEU A 15 2.60 8.60 6.92
C LEU A 15 3.75 9.61 6.95
N GLU A 16 3.54 10.80 6.37
CA GLU A 16 4.51 11.90 6.39
C GLU A 16 4.81 12.34 7.82
N ARG A 17 3.77 12.49 8.65
CA ARG A 17 3.89 12.87 10.07
C ARG A 17 4.63 11.81 10.88
N ALA A 18 4.35 10.54 10.61
CA ALA A 18 5.01 9.43 11.28
C ALA A 18 6.50 9.36 10.92
N ASP A 19 6.86 9.53 9.64
CA ASP A 19 8.27 9.60 9.21
C ASP A 19 8.99 10.81 9.84
N ALA A 20 8.38 12.00 9.80
CA ALA A 20 8.97 13.21 10.36
C ALA A 20 9.26 13.10 11.87
N ARG A 21 8.39 12.39 12.60
CA ARG A 21 8.55 12.14 14.05
C ARG A 21 9.37 10.88 14.36
N LYS A 22 9.69 10.09 13.34
CA LYS A 22 10.33 8.78 13.47
C LYS A 22 9.52 7.82 14.38
N ASP A 23 8.20 7.93 14.33
CA ASP A 23 7.27 7.13 15.13
C ASP A 23 6.85 5.87 14.37
N VAL A 24 7.53 4.76 14.66
CA VAL A 24 7.33 3.48 13.98
C VAL A 24 5.94 2.90 14.22
N LEU A 25 5.39 3.04 15.43
CA LEU A 25 4.09 2.46 15.77
C LEU A 25 2.97 3.22 15.06
N PHE A 26 3.04 4.55 15.06
CA PHE A 26 2.09 5.38 14.32
C PHE A 26 2.22 5.17 12.81
N TYR A 27 3.46 4.99 12.30
CA TYR A 27 3.70 4.67 10.90
C TYR A 27 3.00 3.38 10.48
N HIS A 28 3.14 2.29 11.24
CA HIS A 28 2.49 1.03 10.94
C HIS A 28 0.96 1.12 10.99
N PHE A 29 0.40 1.88 11.92
CA PHE A 29 -1.04 2.16 11.95
C PHE A 29 -1.51 2.82 10.65
N ALA A 30 -0.84 3.89 10.21
CA ALA A 30 -1.18 4.60 8.99
C ALA A 30 -0.96 3.73 7.73
N LEU A 31 0.13 2.96 7.70
CA LEU A 31 0.46 2.06 6.60
C LEU A 31 -0.57 0.94 6.46
N ASP A 32 -1.05 0.36 7.57
CA ASP A 32 -2.08 -0.69 7.52
C ASP A 32 -3.40 -0.18 6.91
N LEU A 33 -3.79 1.06 7.21
CA LEU A 33 -4.97 1.70 6.61
C LEU A 33 -4.76 1.95 5.11
N ALA A 34 -3.61 2.51 4.74
CA ALA A 34 -3.25 2.77 3.35
C ALA A 34 -3.17 1.46 2.54
N LEU A 35 -2.62 0.40 3.14
CA LEU A 35 -2.55 -0.94 2.55
C LEU A 35 -3.93 -1.54 2.30
N ASP A 36 -4.87 -1.35 3.22
CA ASP A 36 -6.24 -1.84 3.02
C ASP A 36 -6.91 -1.19 1.82
N HIS A 37 -6.78 0.14 1.67
CA HIS A 37 -7.26 0.86 0.50
C HIS A 37 -6.57 0.42 -0.79
N PHE A 38 -5.25 0.23 -0.76
CA PHE A 38 -4.48 -0.24 -1.92
C PHE A 38 -4.94 -1.61 -2.39
N LEU A 39 -5.12 -2.54 -1.46
CA LEU A 39 -5.62 -3.88 -1.77
C LEU A 39 -7.04 -3.82 -2.33
N LEU A 40 -7.94 -3.04 -1.74
CA LEU A 40 -9.31 -2.88 -2.25
C LEU A 40 -9.35 -2.30 -3.68
N VAL A 41 -8.47 -1.35 -4.00
CA VAL A 41 -8.31 -0.84 -5.36
C VAL A 41 -7.83 -1.95 -6.30
N LEU A 42 -6.79 -2.71 -5.93
CA LEU A 42 -6.29 -3.83 -6.73
C LEU A 42 -7.34 -4.91 -6.96
N PHE A 43 -8.09 -5.29 -5.93
CA PHE A 43 -9.19 -6.25 -6.04
C PHE A 43 -10.26 -5.76 -7.01
N ALA A 44 -10.69 -4.50 -6.87
CA ALA A 44 -11.68 -3.90 -7.76
C ALA A 44 -11.20 -3.80 -9.22
N LEU A 45 -9.95 -3.39 -9.45
CA LEU A 45 -9.32 -3.35 -10.78
C LEU A 45 -9.32 -4.72 -11.46
N ASN A 46 -9.07 -5.78 -10.69
CA ASN A 46 -9.04 -7.16 -11.18
C ASN A 46 -10.39 -7.87 -11.08
N ARG A 47 -11.49 -7.13 -10.83
CA ARG A 47 -12.88 -7.64 -10.74
C ARG A 47 -13.07 -8.75 -9.68
N VAL A 48 -12.36 -8.64 -8.56
CA VAL A 48 -12.49 -9.51 -7.38
C VAL A 48 -13.30 -8.78 -6.32
N TYR A 49 -14.54 -9.23 -6.09
CA TYR A 49 -15.51 -8.49 -5.26
C TYR A 49 -15.69 -9.03 -3.82
N PHE A 50 -15.13 -10.21 -3.51
CA PHE A 50 -15.15 -10.79 -2.16
C PHE A 50 -13.75 -11.29 -1.76
N PRO A 51 -12.75 -10.41 -1.71
CA PRO A 51 -11.39 -10.80 -1.38
C PRO A 51 -11.28 -11.24 0.07
N SER A 52 -10.53 -12.32 0.30
CA SER A 52 -10.19 -12.80 1.63
C SER A 52 -8.79 -12.34 1.99
N ARG A 53 -8.62 -11.65 3.12
CA ARG A 53 -7.28 -11.25 3.59
C ARG A 53 -6.41 -12.42 4.07
N LYS A 54 -6.92 -13.65 4.04
CA LYS A 54 -6.18 -14.85 4.50
C LYS A 54 -5.07 -15.28 3.53
N ARG A 55 -5.11 -14.83 2.27
CA ARG A 55 -4.18 -15.26 1.20
C ARG A 55 -3.85 -14.12 0.23
N SER A 56 -3.69 -12.91 0.74
CA SER A 56 -3.53 -11.72 -0.10
C SER A 56 -2.37 -11.83 -1.10
N LEU A 57 -1.22 -12.42 -0.72
CA LEU A 57 -0.10 -12.59 -1.65
C LEU A 57 -0.41 -13.59 -2.76
N ASP A 58 -1.10 -14.69 -2.44
CA ASP A 58 -1.53 -15.68 -3.46
C ASP A 58 -2.51 -15.02 -4.43
N ASP A 59 -3.49 -14.26 -3.92
CA ASP A 59 -4.45 -13.55 -4.76
C ASP A 59 -3.74 -12.54 -5.67
N LEU A 60 -2.86 -11.71 -5.11
CA LEU A 60 -2.08 -10.71 -5.84
C LEU A 60 -1.25 -11.35 -6.96
N SER A 61 -0.71 -12.55 -6.75
CA SER A 61 0.07 -13.27 -7.78
C SER A 61 -0.71 -13.57 -9.06
N THR A 62 -2.03 -13.64 -8.97
CA THR A 62 -2.91 -13.92 -10.11
C THR A 62 -3.36 -12.68 -10.87
N PHE A 63 -3.15 -11.48 -10.30
CA PHE A 63 -3.66 -10.23 -10.88
C PHE A 63 -2.89 -9.80 -12.12
N GLN A 64 -3.66 -9.43 -13.14
CA GLN A 64 -3.15 -8.93 -14.42
C GLN A 64 -2.85 -7.43 -14.34
N GLN A 65 -3.68 -6.68 -13.60
CA GLN A 65 -3.55 -5.24 -13.43
C GLN A 65 -2.99 -4.94 -12.04
N LYS A 66 -1.67 -4.82 -11.94
CA LYS A 66 -0.96 -4.46 -10.71
C LYS A 66 0.42 -3.87 -11.02
N PRO A 67 1.00 -3.09 -10.08
CA PRO A 67 2.39 -2.64 -10.17
C PRO A 67 3.40 -3.78 -10.37
N VAL A 68 4.55 -3.47 -10.94
CA VAL A 68 5.61 -4.47 -11.20
C VAL A 68 6.18 -4.96 -9.87
N ARG A 69 6.34 -6.30 -9.74
CA ARG A 69 6.84 -6.96 -8.50
C ARG A 69 6.05 -6.56 -7.25
N CYS A 70 4.74 -6.31 -7.39
CA CYS A 70 3.87 -5.76 -6.34
C CYS A 70 4.03 -6.46 -4.99
N GLU A 71 3.98 -7.79 -4.94
CA GLU A 71 4.09 -8.58 -3.72
C GLU A 71 5.43 -8.37 -3.01
N GLU A 72 6.52 -8.45 -3.77
CA GLU A 72 7.88 -8.25 -3.24
C GLU A 72 8.06 -6.83 -2.70
N ARG A 73 7.52 -5.83 -3.41
CA ARG A 73 7.60 -4.42 -3.01
C ARG A 73 6.76 -4.13 -1.77
N LEU A 74 5.55 -4.68 -1.67
CA LEU A 74 4.73 -4.58 -0.45
C LEU A 74 5.47 -5.14 0.77
N LEU A 75 6.09 -6.32 0.63
CA LEU A 75 6.89 -6.91 1.71
C LEU A 75 8.13 -6.06 2.04
N HIS A 76 8.77 -5.47 1.03
CA HIS A 76 9.92 -4.59 1.22
C HIS A 76 9.54 -3.29 1.95
N ILE A 77 8.39 -2.69 1.63
CA ILE A 77 7.87 -1.50 2.31
C ILE A 77 7.63 -1.80 3.80
N LEU A 78 7.02 -2.95 4.11
CA LEU A 78 6.82 -3.39 5.51
C LEU A 78 8.14 -3.62 6.24
N HIS A 79 9.14 -4.19 5.56
CA HIS A 79 10.47 -4.38 6.12
C HIS A 79 11.16 -3.05 6.45
N LEU A 80 11.14 -2.09 5.53
CA LEU A 80 11.66 -0.74 5.74
C LEU A 80 10.87 0.03 6.81
N GLY A 81 9.56 -0.21 6.90
CA GLY A 81 8.69 0.43 7.89
C GLY A 81 8.97 0.01 9.33
N ALA A 82 9.71 -1.10 9.55
CA ALA A 82 9.98 -1.64 10.86
C ALA A 82 11.01 -0.84 11.69
N LEU A 83 11.78 0.05 11.06
CA LEU A 83 12.83 0.83 11.73
C LEU A 83 12.65 2.33 11.48
N ALA A 84 12.79 3.11 12.55
CA ALA A 84 12.68 4.57 12.54
C ALA A 84 13.55 5.23 11.46
N VAL A 85 14.77 4.71 11.26
CA VAL A 85 15.75 5.26 10.32
C VAL A 85 15.40 5.02 8.85
N THR A 86 14.58 4.02 8.54
CA THR A 86 14.18 3.63 7.17
C THR A 86 12.73 3.99 6.84
N LEU A 87 12.01 4.70 7.73
CA LEU A 87 10.62 5.12 7.46
C LEU A 87 10.50 5.98 6.19
N GLY A 88 11.44 6.89 5.94
CA GLY A 88 11.45 7.71 4.73
C GLY A 88 11.60 6.87 3.46
N ASP A 89 12.44 5.82 3.49
CA ASP A 89 12.60 4.90 2.36
C ASP A 89 11.33 4.06 2.14
N SER A 90 10.72 3.58 3.24
CA SER A 90 9.42 2.89 3.21
C SER A 90 8.34 3.77 2.58
N PHE A 91 8.25 5.02 3.01
CA PHE A 91 7.26 5.97 2.53
C PHE A 91 7.47 6.31 1.05
N HIS A 92 8.72 6.55 0.65
CA HIS A 92 9.06 6.79 -0.75
C HIS A 92 8.65 5.61 -1.64
N GLU A 93 9.04 4.39 -1.26
CA GLU A 93 8.70 3.18 -2.03
C GLU A 93 7.18 2.94 -2.08
N TRP A 94 6.47 3.24 -0.99
CA TRP A 94 5.00 3.24 -0.96
C TRP A 94 4.39 4.23 -1.95
N THR A 95 4.86 5.49 -1.97
CA THR A 95 4.37 6.51 -2.89
C THR A 95 4.59 6.11 -4.36
N VAL A 96 5.77 5.57 -4.68
CA VAL A 96 6.06 5.08 -6.04
C VAL A 96 5.12 3.93 -6.42
N LEU A 97 4.91 2.97 -5.51
CA LEU A 97 4.01 1.84 -5.76
C LEU A 97 2.56 2.30 -6.00
N VAL A 98 2.08 3.27 -5.22
CA VAL A 98 0.74 3.89 -5.39
C VAL A 98 0.65 4.65 -6.71
N GLN A 99 1.69 5.38 -7.12
CA GLN A 99 1.74 6.05 -8.43
C GLN A 99 1.66 5.07 -9.60
N GLU A 100 2.34 3.93 -9.51
CA GLU A 100 2.20 2.87 -10.51
C GLU A 100 0.78 2.30 -10.56
N LEU A 101 0.13 2.14 -9.40
CA LEU A 101 -1.27 1.70 -9.34
C LEU A 101 -2.21 2.67 -10.05
N TYR A 102 -2.00 3.98 -9.91
CA TYR A 102 -2.77 5.00 -10.66
C TYR A 102 -2.59 4.91 -12.17
N GLY A 103 -1.51 4.30 -12.67
CA GLY A 103 -1.35 4.04 -14.10
C GLY A 103 -2.36 3.06 -14.69
N PHE A 104 -3.11 2.33 -13.85
CA PHE A 104 -4.15 1.38 -14.26
C PHE A 104 -5.58 1.91 -14.05
N LEU A 105 -5.73 3.09 -13.44
CA LEU A 105 -7.02 3.72 -13.13
C LEU A 105 -7.41 4.73 -14.21
#